data_AF-A0A1V5B7A4-F1
#
_entry.id   AF-A0A1V5B7A4-F1
#
_cell.length_a   1.000
_cell.length_b   1.000
_cell.length_c   1.000
_cell.angle_alpha   90.00
_cell.angle_beta   90.00
_cell.angle_gamma   90.00
#
_symmetry.space_group_name_H-M   'P 1'
#
loop_
_entity.id
_entity.type
_entity.pdbx_description
1 polymer ?
#
loop_
_entity_poly.entity_id
_entity_poly.type
_entity_poly.pdbx_seq_one_letter_code
_entity_poly.pdbx_strand_id
1 'polypeptide(L)'
;MQVGVVKRGKYGERLIETIREHTDFDVVSAEVPVVLPGFIEDPREFVEGLNLDPRILESDLLILYTFHPDLTPEIVRMAGERGVKAVIIPGGMARAGSIGELEKIAQKYDLHIEVDEICCTLEKCGVPAVDEFAEALGKPEFDVETRDGRIRKVNVLRGSPCGGTWHVARGLEGKTLEEAPALAGLLCQQYPCRAVRGTPGGIHTSADLHKDAMERALGKKTSLELPEQSRPIKINAGRDGKRE
;
A
#
# COMPACT_ATOMS: atom_id res chain seq x y z
N MET A 1 -10.14 11.42 -6.66
CA MET A 1 -8.75 11.55 -7.14
C MET A 1 -8.44 10.63 -8.32
N GLN A 2 -7.39 10.93 -9.09
CA GLN A 2 -6.73 10.03 -10.04
C GLN A 2 -5.49 9.37 -9.41
N VAL A 3 -5.41 8.05 -9.46
CA VAL A 3 -4.29 7.25 -8.94
C VAL A 3 -3.47 6.68 -10.10
N GLY A 4 -2.20 7.02 -10.17
CA GLY A 4 -1.23 6.44 -11.07
C GLY A 4 -0.65 5.15 -10.48
N VAL A 5 -0.66 4.04 -11.22
CA VAL A 5 -0.07 2.77 -10.77
C VAL A 5 0.98 2.28 -11.76
N VAL A 6 2.24 2.25 -11.33
CA VAL A 6 3.31 1.58 -12.10
C VAL A 6 3.40 0.13 -11.64
N LYS A 7 2.95 -0.78 -12.50
CA LYS A 7 2.96 -2.23 -12.23
C LYS A 7 4.21 -2.91 -12.79
N ARG A 8 4.53 -4.08 -12.25
CA ARG A 8 5.60 -4.96 -12.74
C ARG A 8 5.22 -6.42 -12.61
N GLY A 9 4.99 -7.06 -13.76
CA GLY A 9 4.45 -8.42 -13.81
C GLY A 9 3.20 -8.50 -12.95
N LYS A 10 3.18 -9.44 -11.99
CA LYS A 10 2.03 -9.60 -11.10
C LYS A 10 1.76 -8.34 -10.26
N TYR A 11 2.77 -7.63 -9.75
CA TYR A 11 2.59 -6.58 -8.74
C TYR A 11 1.86 -5.35 -9.29
N GLY A 12 0.84 -4.86 -8.58
CA GLY A 12 -0.02 -3.74 -8.98
C GLY A 12 -1.39 -4.13 -9.55
N GLU A 13 -1.54 -5.30 -10.19
CA GLU A 13 -2.80 -5.69 -10.84
C GLU A 13 -4.02 -5.67 -9.91
N ARG A 14 -3.90 -6.32 -8.74
CA ARG A 14 -5.01 -6.37 -7.78
C ARG A 14 -5.32 -5.03 -7.14
N LEU A 15 -4.34 -4.12 -7.08
CA LEU A 15 -4.61 -2.76 -6.64
C LEU A 15 -5.53 -2.05 -7.63
N ILE A 16 -5.22 -2.17 -8.92
CA ILE A 16 -6.03 -1.59 -10.00
C ILE A 16 -7.45 -2.18 -9.97
N GLU A 17 -7.59 -3.50 -9.81
CA GLU A 17 -8.88 -4.18 -9.66
C GLU A 17 -9.63 -3.65 -8.43
N THR A 18 -8.96 -3.59 -7.27
CA THR A 18 -9.55 -3.12 -6.02
C THR A 18 -10.03 -1.67 -6.11
N ILE A 19 -9.25 -0.78 -6.74
CA ILE A 19 -9.65 0.61 -6.98
C ILE A 19 -10.95 0.63 -7.81
N ARG A 20 -10.99 -0.10 -8.93
CA ARG A 20 -12.16 -0.12 -9.83
C ARG A 20 -13.40 -0.73 -9.20
N GLU A 21 -13.24 -1.71 -8.31
CA GLU A 21 -14.36 -2.44 -7.70
C GLU A 21 -14.91 -1.78 -6.44
N HIS A 22 -14.08 -1.04 -5.71
CA HIS A 22 -14.38 -0.65 -4.33
C HIS A 22 -14.16 0.82 -4.01
N THR A 23 -13.77 1.65 -4.99
CA THR A 23 -13.65 3.10 -4.79
C THR A 23 -14.21 3.86 -5.99
N ASP A 24 -14.41 5.17 -5.83
CA ASP A 24 -14.78 6.09 -6.92
C ASP A 24 -13.54 6.76 -7.54
N PHE A 25 -12.35 6.17 -7.37
CA PHE A 25 -11.11 6.76 -7.90
C PHE A 25 -10.88 6.37 -9.36
N ASP A 26 -10.36 7.32 -10.14
CA ASP A 26 -9.85 7.03 -11.47
C ASP A 26 -8.49 6.37 -11.36
N VAL A 27 -8.23 5.34 -12.16
CA VAL A 27 -6.92 4.65 -12.17
C VAL A 27 -6.29 4.67 -13.55
N VAL A 28 -5.07 5.17 -13.62
CA VAL A 28 -4.21 5.12 -14.81
C VAL A 28 -3.02 4.24 -14.48
N SER A 29 -2.62 3.37 -15.40
CA SER A 29 -1.56 2.41 -15.13
C SER A 29 -0.54 2.32 -16.25
N ALA A 30 0.72 2.12 -15.88
CA ALA A 30 1.79 1.78 -16.80
C ALA A 30 2.55 0.54 -16.30
N GLU A 31 3.25 -0.14 -17.19
CA GLU A 31 3.97 -1.37 -16.87
C GLU A 31 5.46 -1.23 -17.17
N VAL A 32 6.30 -1.60 -16.19
CA VAL A 32 7.73 -1.75 -16.42
C VAL A 32 8.08 -3.22 -16.70
N PRO A 33 9.18 -3.50 -17.43
CA PRO A 33 9.59 -4.87 -17.71
C PRO A 33 9.77 -5.75 -16.48
N VAL A 34 9.40 -7.03 -16.60
CA VAL A 34 9.61 -8.02 -15.53
C VAL A 34 11.10 -8.28 -15.33
N VAL A 35 11.86 -8.35 -16.42
CA VAL A 35 13.32 -8.51 -16.41
C VAL A 35 13.94 -7.14 -16.62
N LEU A 36 14.72 -6.69 -15.64
CA LEU A 36 15.46 -5.42 -15.69
C LEU A 36 16.96 -5.72 -15.56
N PRO A 37 17.84 -4.88 -16.12
CA PRO A 37 19.27 -4.94 -15.85
C PRO A 37 19.55 -4.89 -14.33
N GLY A 38 20.66 -5.46 -13.87
CA GLY A 38 21.04 -5.35 -12.45
C GLY A 38 21.54 -3.97 -12.04
N PHE A 39 21.91 -3.15 -13.02
CA PHE A 39 22.41 -1.78 -12.88
C PHE A 39 22.02 -1.01 -14.15
N ILE A 40 21.58 0.23 -13.97
CA ILE A 40 21.17 1.12 -15.06
C ILE A 40 22.08 2.35 -15.03
N GLU A 41 22.91 2.50 -16.06
CA GLU A 41 23.87 3.61 -16.16
C GLU A 41 23.19 4.98 -16.23
N ASP A 42 22.18 5.12 -17.09
CA ASP A 42 21.34 6.31 -17.18
C ASP A 42 19.87 5.93 -16.93
N PRO A 43 19.39 6.06 -15.67
CA PRO A 43 18.01 5.77 -15.33
C PRO A 43 17.01 6.63 -16.11
N ARG A 44 17.36 7.88 -16.42
CA ARG A 44 16.47 8.83 -17.10
C ARG A 44 16.23 8.38 -18.53
N GLU A 45 17.30 8.12 -19.28
CA GLU A 45 17.21 7.60 -20.66
C GLU A 45 16.44 6.27 -20.67
N PHE A 46 16.68 5.40 -19.69
CA PHE A 46 15.97 4.13 -19.59
C PHE A 46 14.46 4.31 -19.41
N VAL A 47 14.02 5.15 -18.46
CA VAL A 47 12.59 5.38 -18.19
C VAL A 47 11.91 6.04 -19.40
N GLU A 48 12.57 6.99 -20.07
CA GLU A 48 12.05 7.60 -21.30
C GLU A 48 11.89 6.56 -22.41
N GLY A 49 12.85 5.64 -22.54
CA GLY A 49 12.78 4.52 -23.48
C GLY A 49 11.64 3.52 -23.22
N LEU A 50 11.12 3.45 -21.98
CA LEU A 50 9.97 2.59 -21.66
C LEU A 50 8.65 3.09 -22.25
N ASN A 51 8.59 4.36 -22.70
CA ASN A 51 7.39 4.98 -23.27
C ASN A 51 6.13 4.77 -22.41
N LEU A 52 6.27 4.96 -21.09
CA LEU A 52 5.15 4.86 -20.15
C LEU A 52 4.09 5.92 -20.48
N ASP A 53 2.81 5.61 -20.23
CA ASP A 53 1.71 6.57 -20.40
C ASP A 53 1.99 7.81 -19.54
N PRO A 54 2.19 9.01 -20.14
CA PRO A 54 2.62 10.19 -19.39
C PRO A 54 1.62 10.62 -18.33
N ARG A 55 0.33 10.26 -18.49
CA ARG A 55 -0.74 10.56 -17.53
C ARG A 55 -0.47 9.99 -16.15
N ILE A 56 0.32 8.91 -16.02
CA ILE A 56 0.68 8.37 -14.70
C ILE A 56 1.47 9.40 -13.87
N LEU A 57 2.26 10.24 -14.51
CA LEU A 57 3.08 11.27 -13.88
C LEU A 57 2.30 12.57 -13.63
N GLU A 58 1.02 12.61 -13.97
CA GLU A 58 0.11 13.74 -13.75
C GLU A 58 -0.99 13.39 -12.73
N SER A 59 -0.87 12.21 -12.10
CA SER A 59 -1.84 11.72 -11.11
C SER A 59 -1.72 12.43 -9.76
N ASP A 60 -2.82 12.45 -8.99
CA ASP A 60 -2.83 13.03 -7.64
C ASP A 60 -1.94 12.23 -6.67
N LEU A 61 -1.92 10.90 -6.86
CA LEU A 61 -1.13 9.94 -6.09
C LEU A 61 -0.53 8.88 -7.01
N LEU A 62 0.78 8.66 -6.90
CA LEU A 62 1.49 7.64 -7.65
C LEU A 62 1.87 6.46 -6.75
N ILE A 63 1.63 5.23 -7.21
CA ILE A 63 1.96 3.99 -6.49
C ILE A 63 2.91 3.13 -7.34
N LEU A 64 4.10 2.83 -6.81
CA LEU A 64 5.21 2.27 -7.59
C LEU A 64 5.57 0.82 -7.18
N TYR A 65 5.19 -0.15 -8.01
CA TYR A 65 5.63 -1.56 -7.92
C TYR A 65 6.81 -1.88 -8.84
N THR A 66 7.65 -0.88 -9.12
CA THR A 66 8.85 -0.97 -9.98
C THR A 66 9.87 -1.98 -9.47
N PHE A 67 10.12 -1.99 -8.15
CA PHE A 67 11.06 -2.89 -7.48
C PHE A 67 12.45 -2.91 -8.11
N HIS A 68 12.98 -1.71 -8.36
CA HIS A 68 14.32 -1.53 -8.87
C HIS A 68 14.93 -0.28 -8.22
N PRO A 69 16.09 -0.39 -7.56
CA PRO A 69 16.68 0.72 -6.81
C PRO A 69 17.06 1.91 -7.70
N ASP A 70 17.35 1.68 -8.98
CA ASP A 70 17.67 2.78 -9.92
C ASP A 70 16.43 3.41 -10.56
N LEU A 71 15.40 2.61 -10.91
CA LEU A 71 14.20 3.13 -11.61
C LEU A 71 13.24 3.84 -10.67
N THR A 72 13.15 3.37 -9.43
CA THR A 72 12.15 3.91 -8.49
C THR A 72 12.43 5.38 -8.19
N PRO A 73 13.65 5.79 -7.79
CA PRO A 73 13.96 7.20 -7.59
C PRO A 73 13.82 8.04 -8.87
N GLU A 74 14.16 7.50 -10.05
CA GLU A 74 14.00 8.22 -11.31
C GLU A 74 12.53 8.50 -11.63
N ILE A 75 11.65 7.51 -11.49
CA ILE A 75 10.21 7.72 -11.73
C ILE A 75 9.63 8.71 -10.70
N VAL A 76 10.06 8.64 -9.44
CA VAL A 76 9.67 9.61 -8.39
C VAL A 76 10.13 11.02 -8.77
N ARG A 77 11.35 11.17 -9.28
CA ARG A 77 11.91 12.45 -9.75
C ARG A 77 11.10 13.02 -10.90
N MET A 78 10.82 12.21 -11.93
CA MET A 78 10.00 12.61 -13.08
C MET A 78 8.57 12.98 -12.66
N ALA A 79 7.98 12.28 -11.69
CA ALA A 79 6.68 12.61 -11.12
C ALA A 79 6.70 13.97 -10.40
N GLY A 80 7.73 14.23 -9.59
CA GLY A 80 7.94 15.54 -8.96
C GLY A 80 8.11 16.68 -9.97
N GLU A 81 8.82 16.45 -11.08
CA GLU A 81 8.96 17.42 -12.19
C GLU A 81 7.63 17.76 -12.88
N ARG A 82 6.67 16.83 -12.84
CA ARG A 82 5.34 16.98 -13.41
C ARG A 82 4.29 17.46 -12.40
N GLY A 83 4.68 17.67 -11.15
CA GLY A 83 3.83 18.27 -10.11
C GLY A 83 3.05 17.27 -9.24
N VAL A 84 3.34 15.97 -9.32
CA VAL A 84 2.79 14.99 -8.37
C VAL A 84 3.19 15.38 -6.95
N LYS A 85 2.26 15.23 -6.00
CA LYS A 85 2.46 15.65 -4.60
C LYS A 85 2.64 14.51 -3.62
N ALA A 86 2.29 13.29 -3.98
CA ALA A 86 2.49 12.12 -3.15
C ALA A 86 2.88 10.87 -3.96
N VAL A 87 3.82 10.09 -3.43
CA VAL A 87 4.18 8.77 -3.95
C VAL A 87 4.18 7.73 -2.84
N ILE A 88 3.58 6.57 -3.08
CA ILE A 88 3.69 5.39 -2.22
C ILE A 88 4.54 4.33 -2.93
N ILE A 89 5.51 3.77 -2.22
CA ILE A 89 6.44 2.76 -2.72
C ILE A 89 6.29 1.48 -1.87
N PRO A 90 5.48 0.51 -2.33
CA PRO A 90 5.32 -0.76 -1.61
C PRO A 90 6.53 -1.69 -1.72
N GLY A 91 6.62 -2.65 -0.81
CA GLY A 91 7.56 -3.77 -0.89
C GLY A 91 8.89 -3.55 -0.16
N GLY A 92 8.98 -2.50 0.66
CA GLY A 92 10.07 -2.25 1.60
C GLY A 92 11.34 -1.66 0.97
N MET A 93 12.31 -1.35 1.84
CA MET A 93 13.43 -0.47 1.50
C MET A 93 14.37 -0.98 0.42
N ALA A 94 14.57 -2.30 0.37
CA ALA A 94 15.42 -2.91 -0.66
C ALA A 94 14.92 -2.66 -2.10
N ARG A 95 13.68 -2.17 -2.25
CA ARG A 95 13.01 -1.97 -3.54
C ARG A 95 12.78 -0.50 -3.91
N ALA A 96 12.94 0.41 -2.95
CA ALA A 96 12.65 1.83 -3.11
C ALA A 96 13.84 2.65 -3.62
N GLY A 97 15.06 2.15 -3.44
CA GLY A 97 16.29 2.89 -3.69
C GLY A 97 16.89 3.47 -2.41
N SER A 98 17.80 4.45 -2.56
CA SER A 98 18.46 5.10 -1.42
C SER A 98 17.53 6.10 -0.73
N ILE A 99 17.36 6.00 0.59
CA ILE A 99 16.62 7.00 1.39
C ILE A 99 17.15 8.41 1.15
N GLY A 100 18.47 8.59 1.18
CA GLY A 100 19.08 9.92 1.00
C GLY A 100 18.85 10.49 -0.41
N GLU A 101 18.58 9.65 -1.41
CA GLU A 101 18.17 10.12 -2.74
C GLU A 101 16.69 10.53 -2.75
N LEU A 102 15.82 9.70 -2.18
CA LEU A 102 14.39 10.00 -2.05
C LEU A 102 14.15 11.27 -1.23
N GLU A 103 14.91 11.51 -0.16
CA GLU A 103 14.87 12.75 0.64
C GLU A 103 15.23 13.98 -0.20
N LYS A 104 16.28 13.90 -1.03
CA LYS A 104 16.66 15.00 -1.93
C LYS A 104 15.57 15.28 -2.97
N ILE A 105 14.96 14.23 -3.51
CA ILE A 105 13.85 14.38 -4.46
C ILE A 105 12.64 15.02 -3.76
N ALA A 106 12.26 14.50 -2.59
CA ALA A 106 11.16 15.01 -1.77
C ALA A 106 11.32 16.51 -1.45
N GLN A 107 12.52 16.92 -1.03
CA GLN A 107 12.84 18.31 -0.74
C GLN A 107 12.81 19.20 -1.99
N LYS A 108 13.36 18.72 -3.11
CA LYS A 108 13.46 19.51 -4.35
C LYS A 108 12.09 19.82 -4.96
N TYR A 109 11.16 18.86 -4.92
CA TYR A 109 9.87 18.97 -5.62
C TYR A 109 8.68 19.17 -4.69
N ASP A 110 8.91 19.35 -3.39
CA ASP A 110 7.86 19.45 -2.37
C ASP A 110 6.88 18.26 -2.47
N LEU A 111 7.46 17.07 -2.35
CA LEU A 111 6.81 15.78 -2.59
C LEU A 111 6.81 14.94 -1.30
N HIS A 112 5.66 14.34 -0.99
CA HIS A 112 5.56 13.31 0.05
C HIS A 112 5.90 11.94 -0.52
N ILE A 113 6.76 11.17 0.15
CA ILE A 113 7.08 9.80 -0.23
C ILE A 113 6.86 8.88 0.97
N GLU A 114 6.03 7.87 0.80
CA GLU A 114 5.82 6.81 1.80
C GLU A 114 6.39 5.49 1.27
N VAL A 115 7.29 4.86 2.04
CA VAL A 115 7.82 3.54 1.71
C VAL A 115 7.30 2.53 2.72
N ASP A 116 6.46 1.62 2.23
CA ASP A 116 5.81 0.59 3.02
C ASP A 116 6.39 -0.78 2.73
N GLU A 117 6.53 -1.61 3.77
CA GLU A 117 6.71 -3.04 3.57
C GLU A 117 5.46 -3.69 2.97
N ILE A 118 4.28 -3.28 3.46
CA ILE A 118 2.96 -3.73 3.02
C ILE A 118 1.98 -2.55 2.96
N CYS A 119 1.09 -2.49 1.98
CA CYS A 119 0.15 -1.36 1.91
C CYS A 119 -0.98 -1.41 2.96
N CYS A 120 -1.05 -2.46 3.77
CA CYS A 120 -2.02 -2.58 4.87
C CYS A 120 -1.68 -1.66 6.06
N THR A 121 -0.52 -1.00 6.07
CA THR A 121 -0.11 -0.05 7.12
C THR A 121 -0.45 1.40 6.77
N LEU A 122 -0.92 1.66 5.55
CA LEU A 122 -1.31 3.00 5.12
C LEU A 122 -2.44 3.54 6.00
N GLU A 123 -2.18 4.71 6.59
CA GLU A 123 -3.11 5.48 7.41
C GLU A 123 -2.96 6.96 7.04
N LYS A 124 -3.95 7.77 7.41
CA LYS A 124 -3.89 9.22 7.22
C LYS A 124 -2.61 9.79 7.83
N CYS A 125 -1.92 10.63 7.07
CA CYS A 125 -0.66 11.27 7.41
C CYS A 125 -0.70 12.80 7.28
N GLY A 126 -1.85 13.38 6.90
CA GLY A 126 -2.03 14.82 6.73
C GLY A 126 -1.70 15.32 5.31
N VAL A 127 -1.31 14.43 4.40
CA VAL A 127 -1.11 14.75 2.98
C VAL A 127 -2.41 14.45 2.24
N PRO A 128 -3.10 15.44 1.63
CA PRO A 128 -4.46 15.27 1.11
C PRO A 128 -4.65 14.06 0.20
N ALA A 129 -3.74 13.84 -0.75
CA ALA A 129 -3.84 12.72 -1.69
C ALA A 129 -3.64 11.35 -1.00
N VAL A 130 -2.76 11.27 0.00
CA VAL A 130 -2.57 10.04 0.79
C VAL A 130 -3.76 9.81 1.71
N ASP A 131 -4.27 10.87 2.34
CA ASP A 131 -5.40 10.80 3.26
C ASP A 131 -6.68 10.37 2.55
N GLU A 132 -7.00 10.94 1.38
CA GLU A 132 -8.14 10.53 0.54
C GLU A 132 -8.01 9.05 0.15
N PHE A 133 -6.82 8.63 -0.29
CA PHE A 133 -6.58 7.23 -0.61
C PHE A 133 -6.74 6.31 0.62
N ALA A 134 -6.15 6.70 1.76
CA ALA A 134 -6.16 5.95 3.03
C ALA A 134 -7.50 6.01 3.78
N GLU A 135 -8.49 6.75 3.30
CA GLU A 135 -9.89 6.62 3.72
C GLU A 135 -10.53 5.36 3.12
N ALA A 136 -10.27 5.09 1.84
CA ALA A 136 -10.85 3.96 1.13
C ALA A 136 -9.98 2.69 1.22
N LEU A 137 -8.66 2.85 1.06
CA LEU A 137 -7.70 1.76 0.91
C LEU A 137 -6.46 1.95 1.80
N GLY A 138 -6.23 1.02 2.73
CA GLY A 138 -5.08 1.05 3.64
C GLY A 138 -5.24 0.06 4.78
N LYS A 139 -5.13 0.54 6.01
CA LYS A 139 -5.34 -0.25 7.22
C LYS A 139 -6.77 -0.81 7.30
N PRO A 140 -6.96 -2.14 7.41
CA PRO A 140 -8.29 -2.73 7.40
C PRO A 140 -9.21 -2.16 8.48
N GLU A 141 -10.47 -1.96 8.11
CA GLU A 141 -11.52 -1.52 9.02
C GLU A 141 -12.85 -2.16 8.66
N PHE A 142 -13.53 -2.69 9.69
CA PHE A 142 -14.76 -3.44 9.54
C PHE A 142 -15.89 -2.81 10.36
N ASP A 143 -17.10 -2.93 9.85
CA ASP A 143 -18.34 -2.84 10.61
C ASP A 143 -18.99 -4.24 10.62
N VAL A 144 -19.34 -4.73 11.81
CA VAL A 144 -19.72 -6.13 12.02
C VAL A 144 -21.12 -6.23 12.60
N GLU A 145 -22.03 -6.80 11.82
CA GLU A 145 -23.36 -7.16 12.29
C GLU A 145 -23.31 -8.53 12.97
N THR A 146 -23.87 -8.61 14.18
CA THR A 146 -23.91 -9.86 14.95
C THR A 146 -25.33 -10.32 15.21
N ARG A 147 -25.52 -11.64 15.32
CA ARG A 147 -26.79 -12.26 15.69
C ARG A 147 -26.52 -13.57 16.43
N ASP A 148 -27.17 -13.76 17.58
CA ASP A 148 -27.09 -15.00 18.37
C ASP A 148 -25.64 -15.45 18.67
N GLY A 149 -24.75 -14.49 18.98
CA GLY A 149 -23.34 -14.74 19.28
C GLY A 149 -22.46 -15.10 18.07
N ARG A 150 -22.95 -14.85 16.85
CA ARG A 150 -22.23 -15.12 15.59
C ARG A 150 -22.20 -13.89 14.69
N ILE A 151 -21.23 -13.85 13.80
CA ILE A 151 -21.15 -12.86 12.71
C ILE A 151 -22.27 -13.15 11.73
N ARG A 152 -23.16 -12.16 11.55
CA ARG A 152 -24.16 -12.18 10.50
C ARG A 152 -23.60 -11.65 9.18
N LYS A 153 -22.85 -10.54 9.25
CA LYS A 153 -22.30 -9.84 8.09
C LYS A 153 -21.08 -9.02 8.51
N VAL A 154 -20.12 -8.87 7.61
CA VAL A 154 -18.98 -7.97 7.78
C VAL A 154 -18.97 -6.97 6.62
N ASN A 155 -19.21 -5.70 6.93
CA ASN A 155 -19.05 -4.59 5.99
C ASN A 155 -17.60 -4.11 6.06
N VAL A 156 -16.95 -3.92 4.91
CA VAL A 156 -15.60 -3.34 4.84
C VAL A 156 -15.73 -1.83 4.75
N LEU A 157 -15.32 -1.12 5.80
CA LEU A 157 -15.30 0.34 5.81
C LEU A 157 -14.04 0.87 5.12
N ARG A 158 -12.91 0.18 5.30
CA ARG A 158 -11.66 0.43 4.61
C ARG A 158 -10.96 -0.88 4.31
N GLY A 159 -10.56 -1.07 3.05
CA GLY A 159 -9.96 -2.32 2.59
C GLY A 159 -8.45 -2.23 2.45
N SER A 160 -7.76 -3.37 2.53
CA SER A 160 -6.37 -3.45 2.11
C SER A 160 -6.28 -3.20 0.60
N PRO A 161 -5.25 -2.46 0.12
CA PRO A 161 -5.20 -2.06 -1.29
C PRO A 161 -5.12 -3.24 -2.28
N CYS A 162 -4.79 -4.44 -1.83
CA CYS A 162 -4.76 -5.64 -2.68
C CYS A 162 -6.10 -6.39 -2.77
N GLY A 163 -7.14 -5.99 -2.05
CA GLY A 163 -8.44 -6.67 -2.02
C GLY A 163 -8.58 -7.75 -0.94
N GLY A 164 -7.52 -8.03 -0.18
CA GLY A 164 -7.49 -9.11 0.83
C GLY A 164 -8.54 -8.95 1.93
N THR A 165 -8.92 -7.71 2.25
CA THR A 165 -9.86 -7.41 3.33
C THR A 165 -11.28 -7.84 3.00
N TRP A 166 -11.73 -7.71 1.75
CA TRP A 166 -13.02 -8.25 1.32
C TRP A 166 -13.03 -9.78 1.25
N HIS A 167 -11.89 -10.40 0.92
CA HIS A 167 -11.76 -11.87 1.04
C HIS A 167 -11.92 -12.32 2.49
N VAL A 168 -11.26 -11.64 3.43
CA VAL A 168 -11.38 -11.91 4.87
C VAL A 168 -12.83 -11.72 5.33
N ALA A 169 -13.46 -10.60 4.99
CA ALA A 169 -14.85 -10.29 5.38
C ALA A 169 -15.82 -11.42 4.99
N ARG A 170 -15.75 -11.90 3.73
CA ARG A 170 -16.59 -13.01 3.25
C ARG A 170 -16.37 -14.32 4.01
N GLY A 171 -15.13 -14.59 4.44
CA GLY A 171 -14.80 -15.82 5.17
C GLY A 171 -15.25 -15.85 6.63
N LEU A 172 -15.71 -14.71 7.17
CA LEU A 172 -16.07 -14.56 8.58
C LEU A 172 -17.56 -14.70 8.87
N GLU A 173 -18.42 -14.71 7.85
CA GLU A 173 -19.86 -14.93 8.05
C GLU A 173 -20.14 -16.30 8.71
N GLY A 174 -21.03 -16.29 9.71
CA GLY A 174 -21.40 -17.46 10.50
C GLY A 174 -20.40 -17.87 11.60
N LYS A 175 -19.22 -17.24 11.67
CA LYS A 175 -18.21 -17.52 12.72
C LYS A 175 -18.64 -16.95 14.07
N THR A 176 -18.17 -17.56 15.15
CA THR A 176 -18.42 -17.07 16.51
C THR A 176 -17.62 -15.79 16.77
N LEU A 177 -18.11 -14.93 17.69
CA LEU A 177 -17.39 -13.70 18.04
C LEU A 177 -16.03 -13.97 18.68
N GLU A 178 -15.86 -15.14 19.30
CA GLU A 178 -14.61 -15.56 19.94
C GLU A 178 -13.54 -15.90 18.90
N GLU A 179 -13.87 -16.72 17.90
CA GLU A 179 -12.90 -17.20 16.89
C GLU A 179 -12.61 -16.17 15.78
N ALA A 180 -13.54 -15.24 15.54
CA ALA A 180 -13.48 -14.35 14.40
C ALA A 180 -12.18 -13.55 14.25
N PRO A 181 -11.60 -12.95 15.32
CA PRO A 181 -10.31 -12.27 15.20
C PRO A 181 -9.17 -13.17 14.71
N ALA A 182 -9.03 -14.36 15.29
CA ALA A 182 -7.99 -15.30 14.90
C ALA A 182 -8.18 -15.77 13.45
N LEU A 183 -9.44 -16.02 13.06
CA LEU A 183 -9.77 -16.36 11.68
C LEU A 183 -9.53 -15.21 10.71
N ALA A 184 -9.74 -13.95 11.11
CA ALA A 184 -9.47 -12.80 10.24
C ALA A 184 -8.00 -12.74 9.83
N GLY A 185 -7.09 -12.93 10.80
CA GLY A 185 -5.67 -13.07 10.54
C GLY A 185 -5.33 -14.29 9.67
N LEU A 186 -5.93 -15.46 9.95
CA LEU A 186 -5.68 -16.67 9.17
C LEU A 186 -6.14 -16.55 7.72
N LEU A 187 -7.35 -16.04 7.48
CA LEU A 187 -7.91 -15.83 6.14
C LEU A 187 -7.06 -14.85 5.34
N CYS A 188 -6.51 -13.81 5.99
CA CYS A 188 -5.56 -12.90 5.33
C CYS A 188 -4.31 -13.63 4.84
N GLN A 189 -3.81 -14.62 5.59
CA GLN A 189 -2.63 -15.40 5.20
C GLN A 189 -2.93 -16.39 4.07
N GLN A 190 -4.17 -16.87 3.98
CA GLN A 190 -4.67 -17.76 2.93
C GLN A 190 -4.96 -17.02 1.62
N TYR A 191 -5.30 -15.73 1.70
CA TYR A 191 -5.38 -14.87 0.53
C TYR A 191 -4.02 -14.86 -0.20
N PRO A 192 -3.99 -14.85 -1.55
CA PRO A 192 -2.74 -14.86 -2.33
C PRO A 192 -1.97 -13.52 -2.27
N CYS A 193 -1.91 -12.89 -1.10
CA CYS A 193 -1.17 -11.67 -0.80
C CYS A 193 0.30 -11.80 -1.26
N ARG A 194 0.83 -10.68 -1.77
CA ARG A 194 2.20 -10.61 -2.30
C ARG A 194 3.23 -10.06 -1.31
N ALA A 195 2.81 -9.85 -0.06
CA ALA A 195 3.71 -9.55 1.04
C ALA A 195 4.73 -10.68 1.23
N VAL A 196 5.92 -10.33 1.72
CA VAL A 196 6.98 -11.30 2.03
C VAL A 196 6.51 -12.26 3.12
N ARG A 197 6.97 -13.51 3.06
CA ARG A 197 6.65 -14.58 4.02
C ARG A 197 7.94 -15.16 4.59
N GLY A 198 7.88 -15.71 5.81
CA GLY A 198 9.00 -16.41 6.44
C GLY A 198 9.94 -15.53 7.28
N THR A 199 9.64 -14.25 7.41
CA THR A 199 10.32 -13.30 8.32
C THR A 199 9.29 -12.66 9.24
N PRO A 200 9.69 -12.10 10.40
CA PRO A 200 8.84 -11.13 11.09
C PRO A 200 8.45 -10.02 10.11
N GLY A 201 7.23 -9.48 10.18
CA GLY A 201 6.75 -8.49 9.21
C GLY A 201 5.86 -9.06 8.10
N GLY A 202 5.73 -8.31 7.01
CA GLY A 202 5.11 -8.78 5.77
C GLY A 202 3.72 -9.38 5.96
N ILE A 203 3.55 -10.66 5.56
CA ILE A 203 2.25 -11.33 5.66
C ILE A 203 1.75 -11.47 7.10
N HIS A 204 2.65 -11.60 8.08
CA HIS A 204 2.27 -11.72 9.49
C HIS A 204 1.73 -10.41 10.02
N THR A 205 2.39 -9.29 9.71
CA THR A 205 1.86 -7.96 10.06
C THR A 205 0.52 -7.70 9.37
N SER A 206 0.35 -8.11 8.11
CA SER A 206 -0.96 -8.03 7.45
C SER A 206 -2.02 -8.85 8.18
N ALA A 207 -1.68 -10.04 8.68
CA ALA A 207 -2.60 -10.87 9.46
C ALA A 207 -2.96 -10.23 10.80
N ASP A 208 -1.97 -9.67 11.51
CA ASP A 208 -2.18 -8.98 12.78
C ASP A 208 -3.07 -7.76 12.62
N LEU A 209 -2.91 -7.00 11.52
CA LEU A 209 -3.77 -5.86 11.18
C LEU A 209 -5.23 -6.28 10.90
N HIS A 210 -5.46 -7.42 10.23
CA HIS A 210 -6.82 -7.91 10.00
C HIS A 210 -7.46 -8.48 11.28
N LYS A 211 -6.67 -9.14 12.13
CA LYS A 211 -7.09 -9.55 13.46
C LYS A 211 -7.48 -8.33 14.31
N ASP A 212 -6.61 -7.34 14.38
CA ASP A 212 -6.84 -6.06 15.09
C ASP A 212 -8.12 -5.38 14.61
N ALA A 213 -8.34 -5.28 13.29
CA ALA A 213 -9.54 -4.69 12.72
C ALA A 213 -10.81 -5.40 13.20
N MET A 214 -10.78 -6.73 13.30
CA MET A 214 -11.90 -7.53 13.80
C MET A 214 -12.07 -7.39 15.32
N GLU A 215 -10.99 -7.31 16.09
CA GLU A 215 -11.06 -7.03 17.54
C GLU A 215 -11.71 -5.68 17.81
N ARG A 216 -11.27 -4.62 17.12
CA ARG A 216 -11.85 -3.28 17.22
C ARG A 216 -13.33 -3.26 16.85
N ALA A 217 -13.69 -3.88 15.73
CA ALA A 217 -15.09 -3.95 15.29
C ALA A 217 -16.01 -4.68 16.27
N LEU A 218 -15.47 -5.63 17.05
CA LEU A 218 -16.20 -6.36 18.10
C LEU A 218 -16.10 -5.70 19.50
N GLY A 219 -15.51 -4.49 19.60
CA GLY A 219 -15.32 -3.79 20.88
C GLY A 219 -14.34 -4.48 21.84
N LYS A 220 -13.45 -5.33 21.33
CA LYS A 220 -12.42 -6.01 22.13
C LYS A 220 -11.18 -5.10 22.28
N LYS A 221 -10.40 -5.34 23.34
CA LYS A 221 -9.09 -4.71 23.49
C LYS A 221 -8.13 -5.28 22.46
N THR A 222 -7.39 -4.40 21.79
CA THR A 222 -6.30 -4.76 20.88
C THR A 222 -4.96 -4.71 21.61
N SER A 223 -4.02 -5.56 21.18
CA SER A 223 -2.62 -5.54 21.57
C SER A 223 -1.70 -5.45 20.34
N LEU A 224 -2.18 -4.81 19.27
CA LEU A 224 -1.43 -4.68 18.02
C LEU A 224 -0.12 -3.91 18.26
N GLU A 225 1.00 -4.56 17.98
CA GLU A 225 2.32 -3.93 17.93
C GLU A 225 2.94 -4.22 16.57
N LEU A 226 3.22 -3.16 15.81
CA LEU A 226 3.85 -3.30 14.51
C LEU A 226 5.37 -3.49 14.69
N PRO A 227 5.96 -4.52 14.06
CA PRO A 227 7.41 -4.68 14.07
C PRO A 227 8.06 -3.53 13.31
N GLU A 228 9.29 -3.16 13.69
CA GLU A 228 9.96 -1.96 13.18
C GLU A 228 10.00 -1.90 11.65
N GLN A 229 10.31 -3.03 10.99
CA GLN A 229 10.39 -3.11 9.53
C GLN A 229 9.06 -2.92 8.81
N SER A 230 7.92 -3.11 9.49
CA SER A 230 6.60 -2.87 8.91
C SER A 230 6.09 -1.45 9.17
N ARG A 231 6.84 -0.62 9.92
CA ARG A 231 6.46 0.79 10.08
C ARG A 231 6.81 1.55 8.79
N PRO A 232 5.87 2.34 8.24
CA PRO A 232 6.13 3.09 7.02
C PRO A 232 7.24 4.11 7.23
N ILE A 233 8.10 4.28 6.23
CA ILE A 233 9.04 5.40 6.19
C ILE A 233 8.37 6.55 5.46
N LYS A 234 8.07 7.63 6.20
CA LYS A 234 7.45 8.83 5.65
C LYS A 234 8.50 9.92 5.45
N ILE A 235 8.69 10.34 4.21
CA ILE A 235 9.61 11.38 3.80
C ILE A 235 8.77 12.59 3.39
N ASN A 236 8.97 13.72 4.08
CA ASN A 236 8.26 14.96 3.83
C ASN A 236 9.22 16.06 3.39
N ALA A 237 8.74 16.99 2.56
CA ALA A 237 9.46 18.22 2.29
C ALA A 237 9.65 19.02 3.60
N GLY A 238 10.90 19.36 3.95
CA GLY A 238 11.21 20.23 5.09
C GLY A 238 11.17 19.59 6.48
N ARG A 239 11.05 18.26 6.61
CA ARG A 239 11.30 17.54 7.87
C ARG A 239 12.36 16.46 7.61
N ASP A 240 13.49 16.53 8.32
CA ASP A 240 14.48 15.44 8.33
C ASP A 240 13.74 14.13 8.64
N GLY A 241 13.90 13.12 7.79
CA GLY A 241 13.12 11.89 7.78
C GLY A 241 13.09 11.22 9.15
N LYS A 242 12.01 11.43 9.91
CA LYS A 242 11.76 10.68 11.15
C LYS A 242 11.01 9.41 10.78
N ARG A 243 11.56 8.27 11.20
CA ARG A 243 10.79 7.04 11.35
C ARG A 243 9.78 7.29 12.49
N GLU A 244 8.48 7.33 12.17
CA GLU A 244 7.42 7.33 13.18
C GLU A 244 7.03 5.88 13.53
#